data_AF-W2NXL5-F1
#
_entry.id   AF-W2NXL5-F1
#
_cell.length_a   1.000
_cell.length_b   1.000
_cell.length_c   1.000
_cell.angle_alpha   90.00
_cell.angle_beta   90.00
_cell.angle_gamma   90.00
#
_symmetry.space_group_name_H-M   'P 1'
#
loop_
_entity.id
_entity.type
_entity.pdbx_description
1 polymer ?
#
loop_
_entity_poly.entity_id
_entity_poly.type
_entity_poly.pdbx_seq_one_letter_code
_entity_poly.pdbx_strand_id
1 'polypeptide(L)'
;MSRSTTKDDKERYLTYSITVRPANQETGVQEEVVTKEMAKFIEGGPRDFLDWIYHFDQLAKLKSWNPEDKILNAKILLEGDLLEAFEDAEEGEDGDIRMDEEFTSTLYKASKVVLPVDYNEKIQEELWEIRKTRAESLADYSKRFRALERQEHTLADLSQTSK
;
A
#
# COMPACT_ATOMS: atom_id res chain seq x y z
N MET A 1 31.83 -13.87 -2.79
CA MET A 1 31.38 -13.50 -1.43
C MET A 1 29.89 -13.77 -1.36
N SER A 2 29.46 -14.71 -0.54
CA SER A 2 28.05 -15.04 -0.37
C SER A 2 27.41 -13.99 0.54
N ARG A 3 26.65 -13.04 -0.02
CA ARG A 3 25.79 -12.15 0.76
C ARG A 3 24.77 -13.01 1.48
N SER A 4 24.72 -12.94 2.82
CA SER A 4 23.70 -13.63 3.60
C SER A 4 22.36 -12.92 3.38
N THR A 5 21.49 -13.54 2.58
CA THR A 5 20.15 -13.04 2.23
C THR A 5 19.23 -12.83 3.44
N THR A 6 19.53 -13.46 4.58
CA THR A 6 18.64 -13.49 5.75
C THR A 6 18.64 -12.23 6.62
N LYS A 7 19.59 -11.30 6.45
CA LYS A 7 19.66 -10.06 7.26
C LYS A 7 18.89 -8.92 6.59
N ASP A 8 19.04 -8.78 5.27
CA ASP A 8 18.32 -7.79 4.45
C ASP A 8 16.80 -8.02 4.46
N ASP A 9 16.35 -9.28 4.47
CA ASP A 9 14.91 -9.59 4.46
C ASP A 9 14.18 -9.11 5.73
N LYS A 10 14.85 -8.99 6.88
CA LYS A 10 14.21 -8.49 8.11
C LYS A 10 14.09 -6.97 8.16
N GLU A 11 14.94 -6.25 7.44
CA GLU A 11 14.90 -4.78 7.37
C GLU A 11 13.80 -4.31 6.40
N ARG A 12 13.36 -5.20 5.49
CA ARG A 12 12.33 -4.95 4.47
C ARG A 12 10.89 -5.06 4.96
N TYR A 13 10.64 -5.63 6.14
CA TYR A 13 9.28 -5.85 6.63
C TYR A 13 9.10 -5.37 8.07
N LEU A 14 7.93 -4.82 8.37
CA LEU A 14 7.47 -4.52 9.71
C LEU A 14 6.33 -5.46 10.11
N THR A 15 6.40 -5.96 11.34
CA THR A 15 5.38 -6.86 11.88
C THR A 15 4.37 -6.09 12.71
N TYR A 16 3.10 -6.21 12.36
CA TYR A 16 1.97 -5.64 13.07
C TYR A 16 1.19 -6.72 13.81
N SER A 17 0.93 -6.49 15.09
CA SER A 17 0.02 -7.34 15.89
C SER A 17 -1.41 -6.85 15.79
N ILE A 18 -2.36 -7.74 15.53
CA ILE A 18 -3.79 -7.49 15.41
C ILE A 18 -4.50 -8.32 16.48
N THR A 19 -5.15 -7.66 17.43
CA THR A 19 -5.99 -8.34 18.43
C THR A 19 -7.32 -8.73 17.78
N VAL A 20 -7.54 -10.03 17.58
CA VAL A 20 -8.75 -10.61 16.97
C VAL A 20 -9.79 -10.93 18.04
N ARG A 21 -9.34 -11.27 19.24
CA ARG A 21 -10.20 -11.46 20.40
C ARG A 21 -9.56 -10.79 21.62
N PRO A 22 -10.19 -9.78 22.22
CA PRO A 22 -9.66 -9.16 23.42
C PRO A 22 -9.71 -10.15 24.59
N ALA A 23 -8.75 -10.06 25.49
CA ALA A 23 -8.80 -10.80 26.75
C ALA A 23 -10.04 -10.37 27.54
N ASN A 24 -10.75 -11.33 28.12
CA ASN A 24 -11.83 -11.05 29.05
C ASN A 24 -11.61 -11.87 30.33
N GLN A 25 -11.27 -11.16 31.41
CA GLN A 25 -10.96 -11.77 32.71
C GLN A 25 -12.21 -12.37 33.38
N GLU A 26 -13.40 -11.83 33.12
CA GLU A 26 -14.66 -12.32 33.70
C GLU A 26 -15.12 -13.63 33.07
N THR A 27 -14.86 -13.82 31.78
CA THR A 27 -15.24 -15.03 31.03
C THR A 27 -14.08 -16.02 30.83
N GLY A 28 -12.88 -15.69 31.34
CA GLY A 28 -11.68 -16.52 31.21
C GLY A 28 -11.12 -16.61 29.78
N VAL A 29 -11.54 -15.71 28.89
CA VAL A 29 -11.12 -15.71 27.48
C VAL A 29 -9.72 -15.10 27.36
N GLN A 30 -8.79 -15.88 26.80
CA GLN A 30 -7.44 -15.41 26.48
C GLN A 30 -7.44 -14.52 25.24
N GLU A 31 -6.50 -13.56 25.20
CA GLU A 31 -6.29 -12.71 24.05
C GLU A 31 -5.84 -13.54 22.85
N GLU A 32 -6.50 -13.34 21.71
CA GLU A 32 -6.08 -13.92 20.43
C GLU A 32 -5.46 -12.81 19.58
N VAL A 33 -4.17 -12.92 19.32
CA VAL A 33 -3.40 -11.97 18.53
C VAL A 33 -2.87 -12.67 17.29
N VAL A 34 -3.08 -12.05 16.13
CA VAL A 34 -2.52 -12.48 14.85
C VAL A 34 -1.48 -11.46 14.40
N THR A 35 -0.36 -11.93 13.86
CA THR A 35 0.68 -11.08 13.29
C THR A 35 0.52 -10.94 11.78
N LYS A 36 0.68 -9.73 11.26
CA LYS A 36 0.72 -9.44 9.82
C LYS A 36 2.00 -8.69 9.48
N GLU A 37 2.73 -9.18 8.49
CA GLU A 37 3.89 -8.48 7.96
C GLU A 37 3.47 -7.48 6.88
N MET A 38 4.11 -6.32 6.88
CA MET A 38 3.96 -5.28 5.88
C MET A 38 5.34 -4.91 5.34
N ALA A 39 5.49 -4.91 4.03
CA ALA A 39 6.74 -4.52 3.40
C ALA A 39 6.94 -3.00 3.53
N LYS A 40 8.16 -2.57 3.76
CA LYS A 40 8.57 -1.19 3.49
C LYS A 40 8.65 -0.96 1.99
N PHE A 41 8.34 0.25 1.56
CA PHE A 41 8.57 0.68 0.18
C PHE A 41 9.91 1.42 0.10
N ILE A 42 10.93 0.72 -0.40
CA ILE A 42 12.31 1.24 -0.48
C ILE A 42 12.62 1.69 -1.90
N GLU A 43 12.41 0.79 -2.86
CA GLU A 43 12.59 1.01 -4.28
C GLU A 43 11.58 0.13 -5.02
N GLY A 44 11.04 0.62 -6.12
CA GLY A 44 10.02 -0.11 -6.87
C GLY A 44 9.47 0.67 -8.04
N GLY A 45 8.89 -0.04 -9.00
CA GLY A 45 8.18 0.58 -10.10
C GLY A 45 6.73 0.95 -9.73
N PRO A 46 6.01 1.56 -10.66
CA PRO A 46 4.60 1.90 -10.48
C PRO A 46 3.70 0.75 -9.99
N ARG A 47 3.91 -0.47 -10.49
CA ARG A 47 3.13 -1.65 -10.06
C ARG A 47 3.41 -2.03 -8.62
N ASP A 48 4.68 -2.02 -8.22
CA ASP A 48 5.10 -2.37 -6.86
C ASP A 48 4.51 -1.37 -5.87
N PHE A 49 4.46 -0.09 -6.26
CA PHE A 49 3.86 0.97 -5.45
C PHE A 49 2.34 0.81 -5.29
N LEU A 50 1.61 0.53 -6.37
CA LEU A 50 0.16 0.29 -6.30
C LEU A 50 -0.18 -0.96 -5.49
N ASP A 51 0.60 -2.03 -5.63
CA ASP A 51 0.44 -3.23 -4.80
C ASP A 51 0.75 -2.93 -3.33
N TRP A 52 1.75 -2.09 -3.05
CA TRP A 52 2.07 -1.64 -1.70
C TRP A 52 0.93 -0.81 -1.08
N ILE A 53 0.37 0.16 -1.81
CA ILE A 53 -0.80 0.96 -1.35
C ILE A 53 -1.97 0.04 -1.02
N TYR A 54 -2.28 -0.90 -1.91
CA TYR A 54 -3.35 -1.85 -1.68
C TYR A 54 -3.14 -2.63 -0.38
N HIS A 55 -1.93 -3.12 -0.12
CA HIS A 55 -1.62 -3.85 1.11
C HIS A 55 -1.64 -2.96 2.36
N PHE A 56 -1.19 -1.71 2.24
CA PHE A 56 -1.24 -0.70 3.28
C PHE A 56 -2.70 -0.42 3.68
N ASP A 57 -3.59 -0.19 2.72
CA ASP A 57 -5.01 0.07 2.98
C ASP A 57 -5.71 -1.12 3.64
N GLN A 58 -5.38 -2.33 3.23
CA GLN A 58 -5.89 -3.54 3.89
C GLN A 58 -5.40 -3.64 5.34
N LEU A 59 -4.15 -3.27 5.62
CA LEU A 59 -3.63 -3.23 6.99
C LEU A 59 -4.30 -2.13 7.82
N ALA A 60 -4.43 -0.92 7.26
CA ALA A 60 -5.08 0.21 7.90
C ALA A 60 -6.53 -0.13 8.28
N LYS A 61 -7.28 -0.79 7.39
CA LYS A 61 -8.64 -1.28 7.67
C LYS A 61 -8.69 -2.33 8.77
N LEU A 62 -7.74 -3.27 8.80
CA LEU A 62 -7.67 -4.31 9.83
C LEU A 62 -7.29 -3.74 11.21
N LYS A 63 -6.46 -2.70 11.25
CA LYS A 63 -6.01 -2.04 12.47
C LYS A 63 -6.92 -0.88 12.90
N SER A 64 -7.94 -0.56 12.08
CA SER A 64 -8.82 0.59 12.27
C SER A 64 -8.06 1.91 12.43
N TRP A 65 -7.01 2.10 11.63
CA TRP A 65 -6.19 3.31 11.68
C TRP A 65 -7.00 4.55 11.31
N ASN A 66 -6.88 5.56 12.15
CA ASN A 66 -7.35 6.91 11.82
C ASN A 66 -6.34 7.57 10.83
N PRO A 67 -6.62 8.78 10.34
CA PRO A 67 -5.72 9.43 9.39
C PRO A 67 -4.31 9.72 9.93
N GLU A 68 -4.19 10.15 11.19
CA GLU A 68 -2.89 10.40 11.83
C GLU A 68 -2.06 9.11 11.93
N ASP A 69 -2.71 7.99 12.29
CA ASP A 69 -2.11 6.67 12.30
C ASP A 69 -1.62 6.27 10.90
N LYS A 70 -2.38 6.57 9.85
CA LYS A 70 -1.97 6.29 8.46
C LYS A 70 -0.74 7.10 8.09
N ILE A 71 -0.72 8.41 8.36
CA ILE A 71 0.44 9.29 8.08
C ILE A 71 1.67 8.77 8.82
N LEU A 72 1.56 8.51 10.12
CA LEU A 72 2.66 8.01 10.94
C LEU A 72 3.19 6.67 10.42
N ASN A 73 2.30 5.73 10.11
CA ASN A 73 2.73 4.41 9.62
C ASN A 73 3.29 4.48 8.19
N ALA A 74 2.82 5.40 7.36
CA ALA A 74 3.42 5.65 6.05
C ALA A 74 4.85 6.16 6.19
N LYS A 75 5.14 7.15 7.05
CA LYS A 75 6.52 7.61 7.30
C LYS A 75 7.46 6.50 7.78
N ILE A 76 6.93 5.54 8.54
CA ILE A 76 7.71 4.40 9.03
C ILE A 76 7.98 3.37 7.92
N LEU A 77 7.07 3.23 6.97
CA LEU A 77 7.12 2.20 5.93
C LEU A 77 7.70 2.70 4.59
N LEU A 78 7.68 3.99 4.32
CA LEU A 78 8.30 4.61 3.15
C LEU A 78 9.79 4.88 3.43
N GLU A 79 10.64 4.71 2.43
CA GLU A 79 12.05 5.10 2.48
C GLU A 79 12.47 5.81 1.17
N GLY A 80 13.62 6.50 1.21
CA GLY A 80 14.21 7.18 0.04
C GLY A 80 13.38 8.35 -0.49
N ASP A 81 13.49 8.60 -1.80
CA ASP A 81 12.87 9.74 -2.49
C ASP A 81 11.35 9.86 -2.26
N LEU A 82 10.67 8.72 -2.08
CA LEU A 82 9.23 8.71 -1.85
C LEU A 82 8.89 9.18 -0.42
N LEU A 83 9.71 8.86 0.58
CA LEU A 83 9.53 9.40 1.93
C LEU A 83 9.78 10.91 1.94
N GLU A 84 10.86 11.37 1.31
CA GLU A 84 11.19 12.80 1.21
C GLU A 84 10.03 13.57 0.54
N ALA A 85 9.52 13.07 -0.59
CA ALA A 85 8.39 13.68 -1.28
C ALA A 85 7.07 13.64 -0.48
N PHE A 86 6.91 12.66 0.41
CA PHE A 86 5.75 12.56 1.29
C PHE A 86 5.82 13.58 2.43
N GLU A 87 6.97 13.70 3.08
CA GLU A 87 7.19 14.71 4.13
C GLU A 87 7.05 16.13 3.58
N ASP A 88 7.64 16.42 2.42
CA ASP A 88 7.49 17.71 1.72
C ASP A 88 6.02 18.03 1.39
N ALA A 89 5.25 17.02 0.98
CA ALA A 89 3.85 17.18 0.62
C ALA A 89 2.97 17.47 1.85
N GLU A 90 3.27 16.86 3.00
CA GLU A 90 2.57 17.05 4.27
C GLU A 90 2.85 18.43 4.86
N GLU A 91 4.11 18.88 4.85
CA GLU A 91 4.48 20.22 5.36
C GLU A 91 3.82 21.35 4.57
N GLY A 92 3.48 21.10 3.30
CA GLY A 92 2.80 22.05 2.42
C GLY A 92 1.28 22.11 2.54
N GLU A 93 0.64 21.31 3.41
CA GLU A 93 -0.82 21.36 3.61
C GLU A 93 -1.21 22.44 4.65
N ASP A 94 -1.78 23.54 4.16
CA ASP A 94 -2.45 24.52 5.03
C ASP A 94 -3.72 23.87 5.62
N GLY A 95 -3.88 23.93 6.95
CA GLY A 95 -4.82 23.17 7.79
C GLY A 95 -6.33 23.32 7.56
N ASP A 96 -6.79 23.36 6.31
CA ASP A 96 -8.19 23.38 5.87
C ASP A 96 -8.64 22.07 5.20
N ILE A 97 -7.77 21.05 5.14
CA ILE A 97 -8.09 19.73 4.59
C ILE A 97 -8.64 18.84 5.72
N ARG A 98 -9.68 18.04 5.43
CA ARG A 98 -10.14 17.02 6.38
C ARG A 98 -9.05 15.97 6.57
N MET A 99 -8.76 15.58 7.80
CA MET A 99 -7.68 14.63 8.14
C MET A 99 -7.62 13.36 7.24
N ASP A 100 -8.75 12.73 6.87
CA ASP A 100 -8.76 11.55 5.96
C ASP A 100 -8.42 11.89 4.50
N GLU A 101 -8.77 13.09 4.05
CA GLU A 101 -8.41 13.63 2.73
C GLU A 101 -6.92 14.03 2.71
N GLU A 102 -6.38 14.47 3.84
CA GLU A 102 -4.98 14.88 4.07
C GLU A 102 -4.00 13.75 3.72
N PHE A 103 -4.23 12.54 4.26
CA PHE A 103 -3.36 11.39 3.98
C PHE A 103 -3.33 11.05 2.49
N THR A 104 -4.51 10.97 1.87
CA THR A 104 -4.61 10.49 0.48
C THR A 104 -4.12 11.56 -0.50
N SER A 105 -4.36 12.84 -0.21
CA SER A 105 -3.80 13.99 -0.93
C SER A 105 -2.27 14.00 -0.85
N THR A 106 -1.71 13.88 0.36
CA THR A 106 -0.27 13.82 0.60
C THR A 106 0.37 12.66 -0.15
N LEU A 107 -0.20 11.45 -0.02
CA LEU A 107 0.29 10.26 -0.70
C LEU A 107 0.20 10.40 -2.23
N TYR A 108 -0.86 11.00 -2.76
CA TYR A 108 -0.99 11.24 -4.19
C TYR A 108 0.05 12.25 -4.71
N LYS A 109 0.29 13.36 -3.99
CA LYS A 109 1.35 14.33 -4.33
C LYS A 109 2.72 13.66 -4.35
N ALA A 110 3.04 12.90 -3.31
CA ALA A 110 4.29 12.15 -3.20
C ALA A 110 4.44 11.11 -4.32
N SER A 111 3.34 10.44 -4.69
CA SER A 111 3.35 9.35 -5.68
C SER A 111 3.91 9.75 -7.04
N LYS A 112 3.93 11.04 -7.38
CA LYS A 112 4.46 11.55 -8.66
C LYS A 112 5.95 11.24 -8.88
N VAL A 113 6.70 10.95 -7.82
CA VAL A 113 8.11 10.52 -7.95
C VAL A 113 8.24 9.07 -8.43
N VAL A 114 7.18 8.27 -8.30
CA VAL A 114 7.15 6.84 -8.70
C VAL A 114 6.19 6.59 -9.86
N LEU A 115 5.03 7.27 -9.88
CA LEU A 115 3.95 7.08 -10.85
C LEU A 115 4.03 8.13 -11.98
N PRO A 116 4.28 7.71 -13.22
CA PRO A 116 4.08 8.56 -14.40
C PRO A 116 2.64 9.08 -14.47
N VAL A 117 2.47 10.31 -14.99
CA VAL A 117 1.16 10.97 -15.10
C VAL A 117 0.16 10.18 -15.96
N ASP A 118 0.65 9.47 -16.97
CA ASP A 118 -0.09 8.65 -17.93
C ASP A 118 -0.21 7.17 -17.49
N TYR A 119 0.19 6.82 -16.27
CA TYR A 119 0.24 5.43 -15.86
C TYR A 119 -1.14 4.75 -15.83
N ASN A 120 -2.21 5.51 -15.59
CA ASN A 120 -3.58 5.00 -15.69
C ASN A 120 -3.89 4.55 -17.13
N GLU A 121 -3.51 5.33 -18.15
CA GLU A 121 -3.71 4.98 -19.56
C GLU A 121 -2.98 3.67 -19.89
N LYS A 122 -1.76 3.51 -19.38
CA LYS A 122 -1.00 2.27 -19.53
C LYS A 122 -1.71 1.05 -18.92
N ILE A 123 -2.30 1.18 -17.73
CA ILE A 123 -3.06 0.07 -17.12
C ILE A 123 -4.29 -0.26 -17.97
N GLN A 124 -5.01 0.75 -18.48
CA GLN A 124 -6.17 0.55 -19.35
C GLN A 124 -5.80 -0.15 -20.65
N GLU A 125 -4.69 0.24 -21.28
CA GLU A 125 -4.16 -0.43 -22.48
C GLU A 125 -3.83 -1.89 -22.20
N GLU A 126 -3.14 -2.18 -21.09
CA GLU A 126 -2.81 -3.55 -20.70
C GLU A 126 -4.06 -4.39 -20.41
N LEU A 127 -5.07 -3.81 -19.76
CA LEU A 127 -6.38 -4.45 -19.52
C LEU A 127 -7.13 -4.73 -20.82
N TRP A 128 -7.03 -3.82 -21.80
CA TRP A 128 -7.66 -4.01 -23.10
C TRP A 128 -6.96 -5.09 -23.94
N GLU A 129 -5.64 -5.14 -23.87
CA GLU A 129 -4.81 -6.07 -24.65
C GLU A 129 -4.70 -7.45 -24.01
N ILE A 130 -5.01 -7.60 -22.72
CA ILE A 130 -4.84 -8.86 -22.01
C ILE A 130 -5.67 -9.97 -22.63
N ARG A 131 -5.00 -11.05 -23.02
CA ARG A 131 -5.62 -12.26 -23.57
C ARG A 131 -5.02 -13.48 -22.91
N LYS A 132 -5.86 -14.49 -22.71
CA LYS A 132 -5.39 -15.81 -22.28
C LYS A 132 -4.63 -16.44 -23.43
N THR A 133 -3.37 -16.83 -23.19
CA THR A 133 -2.62 -17.59 -24.20
C THR A 133 -3.01 -19.08 -24.17
N ARG A 134 -2.66 -19.82 -25.24
CA ARG A 134 -2.93 -21.27 -25.29
C ARG A 134 -2.13 -22.05 -24.25
N ALA A 135 -0.92 -21.60 -23.94
CA ALA A 135 -0.02 -22.25 -22.98
C ALA A 135 -0.35 -21.94 -21.52
N GLU A 136 -1.16 -20.92 -21.27
CA GLU A 136 -1.50 -20.45 -19.93
C GLU A 136 -2.73 -21.17 -19.37
N SER A 137 -2.76 -21.43 -18.06
CA SER A 137 -3.95 -21.94 -17.39
C SER A 137 -5.03 -20.85 -17.23
N LEU A 138 -6.29 -21.23 -17.02
CA LEU A 138 -7.33 -20.23 -16.71
C LEU A 138 -7.05 -19.50 -15.38
N ALA A 139 -6.45 -20.20 -14.41
CA ALA A 139 -6.13 -19.65 -13.11
C ALA A 139 -5.06 -18.56 -13.20
N ASP A 140 -4.00 -18.80 -13.98
CA ASP A 140 -2.91 -17.83 -14.17
C ASP A 140 -3.40 -16.58 -14.91
N TYR A 141 -4.20 -16.76 -15.96
CA TYR A 141 -4.85 -15.66 -16.67
C TYR A 141 -5.71 -14.83 -15.72
N SER A 142 -6.59 -15.49 -14.96
CA SER A 142 -7.48 -14.83 -14.02
C SER A 142 -6.70 -14.08 -12.92
N LYS A 143 -5.57 -14.63 -12.47
CA LYS A 143 -4.68 -13.97 -11.51
C LYS A 143 -4.08 -12.69 -12.10
N ARG A 144 -3.57 -12.72 -13.34
CA ARG A 144 -3.03 -11.52 -14.01
C ARG A 144 -4.09 -10.46 -14.25
N PHE A 145 -5.26 -10.86 -14.74
CA PHE A 145 -6.38 -9.94 -15.00
C PHE A 145 -6.81 -9.21 -13.73
N ARG A 146 -7.05 -9.95 -12.64
CA ARG A 146 -7.43 -9.35 -11.34
C ARG A 146 -6.34 -8.49 -10.72
N ALA A 147 -5.07 -8.75 -11.04
CA ALA A 147 -3.97 -7.90 -10.58
C ALA A 147 -4.02 -6.53 -11.28
N LEU A 148 -4.26 -6.50 -12.60
CA LEU A 148 -4.42 -5.26 -13.35
C LEU A 148 -5.66 -4.48 -12.91
N GLU A 149 -6.82 -5.14 -12.75
CA GLU A 149 -8.04 -4.48 -12.24
C GLU A 149 -7.80 -3.87 -10.84
N ARG A 150 -7.08 -4.59 -9.97
CA ARG A 150 -6.75 -4.06 -8.65
C ARG A 150 -5.87 -2.81 -8.74
N GLN A 151 -4.84 -2.84 -9.59
CA GLN A 151 -3.94 -1.70 -9.78
C GLN A 151 -4.71 -0.48 -10.31
N GLU A 152 -5.61 -0.69 -11.27
CA GLU A 152 -6.50 0.37 -11.76
C GLU A 152 -7.34 0.97 -10.63
N HIS A 153 -8.04 0.11 -9.87
CA HIS A 153 -8.87 0.58 -8.76
C HIS A 153 -8.06 1.34 -7.69
N THR A 154 -6.89 0.83 -7.31
CA THR A 154 -6.02 1.50 -6.33
C THR A 154 -5.54 2.87 -6.83
N LEU A 155 -5.21 2.99 -8.12
CA LEU A 155 -4.83 4.27 -8.71
C LEU A 155 -6.02 5.25 -8.81
N ALA A 156 -7.19 4.74 -9.14
CA ALA A 156 -8.43 5.53 -9.17
C ALA A 156 -8.77 6.07 -7.78
N ASP A 157 -8.69 5.24 -6.75
CA ASP A 157 -8.96 5.64 -5.36
C ASP A 157 -7.96 6.72 -4.91
N LEU A 158 -6.67 6.54 -5.20
CA LEU A 158 -5.62 7.51 -4.86
C LEU A 158 -5.85 8.88 -5.53
N SER A 159 -6.34 8.89 -6.77
CA SER A 159 -6.52 10.13 -7.55
C SER A 159 -7.87 10.83 -7.32
N GLN A 160 -8.93 10.11 -6.95
CA GLN A 160 -10.27 10.67 -6.78
C GLN A 160 -10.44 11.49 -5.50
N THR A 161 -9.72 11.14 -4.44
CA THR A 161 -9.77 11.81 -3.13
C THR A 161 -8.94 13.10 -3.04
N SER A 162 -8.19 13.43 -4.09
CA SER A 162 -7.36 14.64 -4.16
C SER A 162 -8.04 15.81 -4.90
N LYS A 163 -9.34 15.74 -5.18
CA LYS A 163 -10.12 16.75 -5.92
C LYS A 163 -10.91 17.68 -5.02
#